data_AF-A0A4S2S0M3-F1
#
_entry.id   AF-A0A4S2S0M3-F1
#
_cell.length_a   1.000
_cell.length_b   1.000
_cell.length_c   1.000
_cell.angle_alpha   90.00
_cell.angle_beta   90.00
_cell.angle_gamma   90.00
#
_symmetry.space_group_name_H-M   'P 1'
#
loop_
_entity.id
_entity.type
_entity.pdbx_description
1 polymer ?
#
loop_
_entity_poly.entity_id
_entity_poly.type
_entity_poly.pdbx_seq_one_letter_code
_entity_poly.pdbx_strand_id
1 'polypeptide(L)'
;QVYRSRNRGKGIDDRDRAYPKSSHPIVRTHPESGRKGLFVNSNFTTHIDNVPREESAAILAFLYQHLAKPDFQVRFRWQPDSIAFWDNRSAQHLAVWDYFPNVRSGYRVTVKGDKPF
;
A
#
# COMPACT_ATOMS: atom_id res chain seq x y z
N GLN A 1 13.58 4.08 -2.36
CA GLN A 1 13.10 2.88 -1.64
C GLN A 1 12.51 3.30 -0.29
N VAL A 2 11.26 2.90 0.00
CA VAL A 2 10.51 3.26 1.23
C VAL A 2 11.29 3.01 2.51
N TYR A 3 11.93 1.85 2.62
CA TYR A 3 12.63 1.45 3.84
C TYR A 3 13.77 2.41 4.20
N ARG A 4 14.63 2.76 3.24
CA ARG A 4 15.75 3.69 3.46
C ARG A 4 15.30 5.09 3.85
N SER A 5 14.22 5.59 3.23
CA SER A 5 13.63 6.89 3.59
C SER A 5 13.08 6.87 5.02
N ARG A 6 12.35 5.81 5.40
CA ARG A 6 11.80 5.64 6.74
C ARG A 6 12.86 5.46 7.82
N ASN A 7 13.94 4.74 7.53
CA ASN A 7 15.03 4.46 8.47
C ASN A 7 15.88 5.70 8.74
N ARG A 8 16.10 6.54 7.72
CA ARG A 8 16.80 7.82 7.89
C ARG A 8 16.12 8.72 8.91
N GLY A 9 14.79 8.82 8.88
CA GLY A 9 14.01 9.59 9.86
C GLY A 9 14.09 9.04 11.29
N LYS A 10 14.63 7.84 11.49
CA LYS A 10 14.82 7.18 12.78
C LYS A 10 16.29 7.08 13.21
N GLY A 11 17.22 7.63 12.43
CA GLY A 11 18.66 7.53 12.70
C GLY A 11 19.23 6.10 12.56
N ILE A 12 18.54 5.21 11.84
CA ILE A 12 18.98 3.83 11.62
C ILE A 12 19.92 3.79 10.41
N ASP A 13 21.17 3.35 10.59
CA ASP A 13 22.09 3.09 9.49
C ASP A 13 21.75 1.76 8.81
N ASP A 14 21.38 1.84 7.53
CA ASP A 14 20.94 0.70 6.72
C ASP A 14 21.67 0.63 5.37
N ARG A 15 22.85 1.25 5.26
CA ARG A 15 23.64 1.31 4.03
C ARG A 15 23.92 -0.07 3.44
N ASP A 16 24.27 -1.03 4.29
CA ASP A 16 24.62 -2.41 3.91
C ASP A 16 23.42 -3.35 3.88
N ARG A 17 22.19 -2.85 4.11
CA ARG A 17 20.98 -3.68 4.03
C ARG A 17 20.43 -3.74 2.61
N ALA A 18 20.25 -4.98 2.14
CA ALA A 18 19.43 -5.31 1.00
C ALA A 18 17.97 -5.44 1.42
N TYR A 19 17.07 -4.78 0.71
CA TYR A 19 15.63 -4.91 0.90
C TYR A 19 15.04 -5.84 -0.15
N PRO A 20 14.01 -6.64 0.21
CA PRO A 20 13.35 -7.52 -0.73
C PRO A 20 12.78 -6.71 -1.91
N LYS A 21 12.93 -7.26 -3.10
CA LYS A 21 12.35 -6.76 -4.35
C LYS A 21 11.51 -7.88 -4.94
N SER A 22 10.35 -7.55 -5.48
CA SER A 22 9.45 -8.54 -6.08
C SER A 22 8.65 -7.89 -7.20
N SER A 23 8.47 -8.61 -8.30
CA SER A 23 7.59 -8.23 -9.40
C SER A 23 6.22 -8.86 -9.22
N HIS A 24 5.17 -8.06 -9.41
CA HIS A 24 3.77 -8.46 -9.27
C HIS A 24 2.97 -7.89 -10.44
N PRO A 25 1.86 -8.53 -10.83
CA PRO A 25 1.01 -8.01 -11.89
C PRO A 25 0.36 -6.69 -11.46
N ILE A 26 0.23 -5.74 -12.39
CA ILE A 26 -0.46 -4.45 -12.14
C ILE A 26 -1.97 -4.64 -11.93
N VAL A 27 -2.54 -5.69 -12.52
CA VAL A 27 -3.91 -6.13 -12.31
C VAL A 27 -3.84 -7.56 -11.80
N ARG A 28 -4.25 -7.78 -10.56
CA ARG A 28 -4.34 -9.12 -9.99
C ARG A 28 -5.75 -9.68 -10.09
N THR A 29 -5.86 -10.99 -10.03
CA THR A 29 -7.12 -11.70 -9.80
C THR A 29 -7.24 -12.05 -8.31
N HIS A 30 -8.43 -11.88 -7.75
CA HIS A 30 -8.73 -12.30 -6.39
C HIS A 30 -8.98 -13.81 -6.36
N PRO A 31 -8.25 -14.62 -5.55
CA PRO A 31 -8.27 -16.08 -5.63
C PRO A 31 -9.64 -16.68 -5.31
N GLU A 32 -10.39 -16.05 -4.39
CA GLU A 32 -11.71 -16.56 -3.99
C GLU A 32 -12.86 -16.00 -4.85
N SER A 33 -12.90 -14.69 -5.09
CA SER A 33 -14.01 -14.06 -5.82
C SER A 33 -13.85 -14.03 -7.35
N GLY A 34 -12.66 -14.33 -7.89
CA GLY A 34 -12.35 -14.23 -9.31
C GLY A 34 -12.33 -12.81 -9.88
N ARG A 35 -12.59 -11.79 -9.06
CA ARG A 35 -12.63 -10.39 -9.49
C ARG A 35 -11.22 -9.86 -9.76
N LYS A 36 -11.10 -9.00 -10.78
CA LYS A 36 -9.85 -8.30 -11.08
C LYS A 36 -9.77 -6.98 -10.30
N GLY A 37 -8.56 -6.63 -9.86
CA GLY A 37 -8.30 -5.38 -9.14
C GLY A 37 -6.89 -4.85 -9.40
N LEU A 38 -6.73 -3.52 -9.31
CA LEU A 38 -5.44 -2.87 -9.44
C LEU A 38 -4.55 -3.21 -8.23
N PHE A 39 -3.32 -3.63 -8.50
CA PHE A 39 -2.34 -4.04 -7.50
C PHE A 39 -1.07 -3.18 -7.58
N VAL A 40 -1.27 -1.87 -7.49
CA VAL A 40 -0.21 -0.86 -7.48
C VAL A 40 -0.43 0.10 -6.32
N ASN A 41 0.63 0.60 -5.70
CA ASN A 41 0.51 1.66 -4.68
C ASN A 41 1.73 2.58 -4.69
N SER A 42 1.50 3.86 -4.40
CA SER A 42 2.53 4.92 -4.47
C SER A 42 3.68 4.74 -3.50
N ASN A 43 3.50 3.95 -2.44
CA ASN A 43 4.54 3.68 -1.47
C ASN A 43 5.54 2.64 -2.02
N PHE A 44 5.07 1.44 -2.39
CA PHE A 44 5.94 0.30 -2.67
C PHE A 44 6.24 0.09 -4.15
N THR A 45 5.34 0.46 -5.06
CA THR A 45 5.52 0.25 -6.49
C THR A 45 6.56 1.24 -7.03
N THR A 46 7.57 0.74 -7.75
CA THR A 46 8.72 1.55 -8.20
C THR A 46 8.68 1.85 -9.69
N HIS A 47 8.30 0.88 -10.52
CA HIS A 47 8.18 0.98 -11.97
C HIS A 47 7.32 -0.19 -12.49
N ILE A 48 7.00 -0.15 -13.77
CA ILE A 48 6.37 -1.23 -14.52
C ILE A 48 7.47 -1.93 -15.32
N ASP A 49 7.56 -3.25 -15.15
CA ASP A 49 8.57 -4.06 -15.83
C ASP A 49 8.41 -3.95 -17.35
N ASN A 50 9.53 -3.86 -18.07
CA ASN A 50 9.60 -3.74 -19.54
C ASN A 50 8.91 -2.50 -20.15
N VAL A 51 8.64 -1.47 -19.34
CA VAL A 51 8.15 -0.17 -19.81
C VAL A 51 9.21 0.89 -19.57
N PRO A 52 9.51 1.78 -20.54
CA PRO A 52 10.42 2.91 -20.35
C PRO A 52 10.06 3.71 -19.08
N ARG A 53 11.08 4.20 -18.38
CA ARG A 53 10.90 4.78 -17.04
C ARG A 53 9.91 5.96 -17.02
N GLU A 54 9.96 6.83 -18.03
CA GLU A 54 9.08 8.00 -18.14
C GLU A 54 7.63 7.59 -18.39
N GLU A 55 7.41 6.65 -19.31
CA GLU A 55 6.09 6.08 -19.58
C GLU A 55 5.52 5.36 -18.35
N SER A 56 6.35 4.56 -17.68
CA SER A 56 5.97 3.87 -16.44
C SER A 56 5.56 4.87 -15.36
N ALA A 57 6.28 5.99 -15.22
CA ALA A 57 5.94 7.02 -14.24
C ALA A 57 4.60 7.68 -14.56
N ALA A 58 4.34 8.00 -15.84
CA ALA A 58 3.08 8.59 -16.28
C ALA A 58 1.88 7.65 -16.03
N ILE A 59 2.01 6.37 -16.39
CA ILE A 59 0.96 5.35 -16.17
C ILE A 59 0.68 5.19 -14.68
N LEU A 60 1.71 5.03 -13.85
CA LEU A 60 1.54 4.87 -12.41
C LEU A 60 0.92 6.11 -11.77
N ALA A 61 1.31 7.31 -12.18
CA ALA A 61 0.73 8.55 -11.70
C ALA A 61 -0.78 8.60 -11.98
N PHE A 62 -1.21 8.25 -13.20
CA PHE A 62 -2.62 8.15 -13.55
C PHE A 62 -3.36 7.12 -12.67
N LEU A 63 -2.81 5.92 -12.51
CA LEU A 63 -3.43 4.85 -11.70
C LEU A 63 -3.56 5.26 -10.22
N TYR A 64 -2.56 5.93 -9.66
CA TYR A 64 -2.61 6.42 -8.28
C TYR A 64 -3.69 7.50 -8.11
N GLN A 65 -3.80 8.44 -9.05
CA GLN A 65 -4.85 9.46 -9.03
C GLN A 65 -6.24 8.83 -9.16
N HIS A 66 -6.39 7.81 -10.02
CA HIS A 66 -7.64 7.06 -10.14
C HIS A 66 -8.03 6.36 -8.84
N LEU A 67 -7.10 5.63 -8.21
CA LEU A 67 -7.33 4.92 -6.96
C LEU A 67 -7.62 5.85 -5.78
N ALA A 68 -7.12 7.09 -5.83
CA ALA A 68 -7.31 8.10 -4.79
C ALA A 68 -8.62 8.90 -4.91
N LYS A 69 -9.50 8.56 -5.87
CA LYS A 69 -10.81 9.23 -5.99
C LYS A 69 -11.70 8.94 -4.77
N PRO A 70 -12.42 9.93 -4.23
CA PRO A 70 -13.35 9.74 -3.12
C PRO A 70 -14.43 8.69 -3.40
N ASP A 71 -14.82 8.51 -4.66
CA ASP A 71 -15.84 7.54 -5.10
C ASP A 71 -15.49 6.09 -4.72
N PHE A 72 -14.22 5.80 -4.48
CA PHE A 72 -13.73 4.46 -4.12
C PHE A 72 -13.35 4.33 -2.64
N GLN A 73 -13.68 5.32 -1.82
CA GLN A 73 -13.22 5.41 -0.44
C GLN A 73 -14.34 5.27 0.57
N VAL A 74 -13.99 4.64 1.69
CA VAL A 74 -14.76 4.71 2.92
C VAL A 74 -13.86 5.26 4.01
N ARG A 75 -14.38 6.20 4.82
CA ARG A 75 -13.67 6.73 5.99
C ARG A 75 -14.23 6.11 7.26
N PHE A 76 -13.46 5.21 7.86
CA PHE A 76 -13.82 4.58 9.12
C PHE A 76 -13.41 5.44 10.32
N ARG A 77 -14.36 5.79 11.20
CA ARG A 77 -14.12 6.55 12.43
C ARG A 77 -14.03 5.59 13.61
N TRP A 78 -12.84 5.50 14.20
CA TRP A 78 -12.56 4.63 15.34
C TRP A 78 -13.29 5.08 16.60
N GLN A 79 -13.77 4.11 17.37
CA GLN A 79 -14.26 4.24 18.75
C GLN A 79 -13.56 3.19 19.64
N PRO A 80 -13.63 3.32 20.97
CA PRO A 80 -13.21 2.24 21.86
C PRO A 80 -13.82 0.90 21.43
N ASP A 81 -13.02 -0.16 21.49
CA ASP A 81 -13.39 -1.54 21.15
C ASP A 81 -13.83 -1.77 19.68
N SER A 82 -13.63 -0.79 18.79
CA SER A 82 -13.86 -0.96 17.37
C SER A 82 -12.90 -2.00 16.75
N ILE A 83 -13.44 -2.87 15.91
CA ILE A 83 -12.67 -3.81 15.10
C ILE A 83 -12.93 -3.49 13.63
N ALA A 84 -11.85 -3.31 12.86
CA ALA A 84 -11.91 -3.21 11.41
C ALA A 84 -11.21 -4.41 10.79
N PHE A 85 -11.87 -5.03 9.82
CA PHE A 85 -11.30 -6.09 8.99
C PHE A 85 -11.37 -5.64 7.53
N TRP A 86 -10.25 -5.77 6.81
CA TRP A 86 -10.20 -5.43 5.38
C TRP A 86 -9.38 -6.46 4.63
N ASP A 87 -9.77 -6.70 3.38
CA ASP A 87 -9.03 -7.58 2.50
C ASP A 87 -7.84 -6.84 1.88
N ASN A 88 -6.62 -7.19 2.31
CA ASN A 88 -5.38 -6.59 1.80
C ASN A 88 -5.06 -6.99 0.34
N ARG A 89 -5.86 -7.88 -0.26
CA ARG A 89 -5.76 -8.26 -1.68
C ARG A 89 -6.53 -7.29 -2.58
N SER A 90 -7.51 -6.55 -2.05
CA SER A 90 -8.38 -5.68 -2.85
C SER A 90 -8.57 -4.26 -2.29
N ALA A 91 -8.01 -3.95 -1.12
CA ALA A 91 -8.13 -2.64 -0.49
C ALA A 91 -6.76 -1.99 -0.24
N GLN A 92 -6.73 -0.66 -0.36
CA GLN A 92 -5.65 0.19 0.16
C GLN A 92 -6.16 0.95 1.38
N HIS A 93 -5.24 1.34 2.26
CA HIS A 93 -5.58 2.09 3.47
C HIS A 93 -4.53 3.16 3.74
N LEU A 94 -4.98 4.26 4.31
CA LEU A 94 -4.18 5.41 4.71
C LEU A 94 -4.45 5.74 6.18
N ALA A 95 -3.40 5.99 6.94
CA ALA A 95 -3.53 6.58 8.26
C ALA A 95 -3.58 8.10 8.13
N VAL A 96 -4.64 8.71 8.68
CA VAL A 96 -4.75 10.17 8.78
C VAL A 96 -4.12 10.61 10.10
N TRP A 97 -3.27 11.64 10.06
CA TRP A 97 -2.55 12.16 11.22
C TRP A 97 -3.18 13.47 11.72
N ASP A 98 -4.46 13.42 12.05
CA ASP A 98 -5.31 14.57 12.43
C ASP A 98 -5.64 14.63 13.93
N TYR A 99 -4.83 13.98 14.76
CA TYR A 99 -5.17 13.75 16.18
C TYR A 99 -4.14 14.29 17.18
N PHE A 100 -3.12 15.03 16.74
CA PHE A 100 -2.17 15.69 17.65
C PHE A 100 -2.92 16.64 18.63
N PRO A 101 -2.56 16.71 19.93
CA PRO A 101 -1.44 16.02 20.60
C PRO A 101 -1.78 14.64 21.18
N ASN A 102 -2.96 14.11 20.91
CA ASN A 102 -3.42 12.85 21.49
C ASN A 102 -2.61 11.65 20.97
N VAL A 103 -2.56 10.59 21.78
CA VAL A 103 -2.00 9.30 21.38
C VAL A 103 -3.09 8.44 20.77
N ARG A 104 -2.77 7.78 19.65
CA ARG A 104 -3.63 6.77 19.02
C ARG A 104 -2.83 5.47 18.83
N SER A 105 -3.28 4.39 19.44
CA SER A 105 -2.65 3.08 19.40
C SER A 105 -3.68 1.97 19.16
N GLY A 106 -3.21 0.78 18.79
CA GLY A 106 -4.05 -0.39 18.55
C GLY A 106 -3.21 -1.60 18.13
N TYR A 107 -3.83 -2.76 18.12
CA TYR A 107 -3.20 -4.02 17.71
C TYR A 107 -3.62 -4.40 16.29
N ARG A 108 -2.69 -5.01 15.55
CA ARG A 108 -2.96 -5.52 14.20
C ARG A 108 -2.51 -6.97 14.12
N VAL A 109 -3.43 -7.82 13.67
CA VAL A 109 -3.14 -9.19 13.23
C VAL A 109 -3.21 -9.22 11.71
N THR A 110 -2.32 -9.97 11.07
CA THR A 110 -2.31 -10.12 9.61
C THR A 110 -2.37 -11.59 9.27
N VAL A 111 -3.34 -11.97 8.44
CA VAL A 111 -3.47 -13.34 7.92
C VAL A 111 -2.49 -13.50 6.75
N LYS A 112 -1.78 -14.64 6.71
CA LYS A 112 -0.84 -14.96 5.62
C LYS A 112 -1.60 -15.06 4.29
N GLY A 113 -1.10 -14.36 3.27
CA GLY A 113 -1.64 -14.39 1.91
C GLY A 113 -0.90 -15.34 0.96
N ASP A 114 -1.36 -15.35 -0.28
CA ASP A 114 -0.81 -16.08 -1.43
C ASP A 114 0.01 -15.16 -2.37
N LYS A 115 0.66 -15.76 -3.38
CA LYS A 115 1.37 -14.99 -4.42
C LYS A 115 0.34 -14.38 -5.39
N PRO A 116 0.35 -13.06 -5.65
CA PRO A 116 -0.54 -12.45 -6.63
C PRO A 116 -0.32 -12.99 -8.05
N PHE A 117 -1.41 -13.17 -8.80
CA PHE A 117 -1.45 -13.58 -10.21
C PHE A 117 -2.50 -12.78 -10.98
#